data_AF-A0A6G3XZP0-F1
#
_entry.id   AF-A0A6G3XZP0-F1
#
_cell.length_a   1.000
_cell.length_b   1.000
_cell.length_c   1.000
_cell.angle_alpha   90.00
_cell.angle_beta   90.00
_cell.angle_gamma   90.00
#
_symmetry.space_group_name_H-M   'P 1'
#
loop_
_entity.id
_entity.type
_entity.pdbx_description
1 polymer ?
#
loop_
_entity_poly.entity_id
_entity_poly.type
_entity_poly.pdbx_seq_one_letter_code
_entity_poly.pdbx_strand_id
1 'polypeptide(L)'
;HLGVPYVRLAWDAIDARRVHPGASRELAPELALLGLDELPAPDLFIDVCPPRLRSREADPAEPMRFVLGNLHRVLEPWMYTRGEHRRICVTAGSQVTRAGGHGLFAFLTRTVRELAPLDAEVLVAAPQALIDDVRSECRDVGRLRVGWMPLDVVAPTCDLLVHH
;
A
#
# COMPACT_ATOMS: atom_id res chain seq x y z
N HIS A 1 3.74 31.86 10.97
CA HIS A 1 4.77 30.88 10.55
C HIS A 1 5.81 30.77 11.67
N LEU A 2 6.00 29.58 12.26
CA LEU A 2 6.86 29.38 13.45
C LEU A 2 8.37 29.53 13.19
N GLY A 3 8.77 29.88 11.96
CA GLY A 3 10.18 29.96 11.58
C GLY A 3 10.84 28.59 11.45
N VAL A 4 10.04 27.51 11.48
CA VAL A 4 10.52 26.13 11.42
C VAL A 4 10.41 25.65 9.98
N PRO A 5 11.52 25.33 9.31
CA PRO A 5 11.45 24.77 7.97
C PRO A 5 10.84 23.37 8.03
N TYR A 6 10.07 23.01 7.01
CA TYR A 6 9.48 21.68 6.91
C TYR A 6 9.60 21.09 5.50
N VAL A 7 9.79 19.77 5.49
CA VAL A 7 9.93 18.98 4.29
C VAL A 7 8.67 18.14 4.12
N ARG A 8 8.05 18.22 2.95
CA ARG A 8 6.94 17.33 2.57
C ARG A 8 7.53 16.12 1.84
N LEU A 9 7.15 14.91 2.25
CA LEU A 9 7.52 13.67 1.58
C LEU A 9 6.27 13.02 0.98
N ALA A 10 6.25 12.80 -0.33
CA ALA A 10 5.25 11.95 -0.96
C ALA A 10 5.49 10.48 -0.57
N TRP A 11 4.41 9.74 -0.38
CA TRP A 11 4.43 8.33 0.01
C TRP A 11 4.01 7.40 -1.14
N ASP A 12 3.37 7.93 -2.17
CA ASP A 12 2.91 7.23 -3.36
C ASP A 12 2.90 8.16 -4.60
N ALA A 13 2.31 7.69 -5.70
CA ALA A 13 2.11 8.48 -6.91
C ALA A 13 0.83 9.33 -6.89
N ILE A 14 0.07 9.33 -5.77
CA ILE A 14 -1.18 10.06 -5.66
C ILE A 14 -0.87 11.53 -5.46
N ASP A 15 -1.29 12.30 -6.44
CA ASP A 15 -1.18 13.74 -6.44
C ASP A 15 -2.23 14.39 -5.51
N ALA A 16 -1.75 15.02 -4.44
CA ALA A 16 -2.59 15.67 -3.43
C ALA A 16 -3.16 17.03 -3.85
N ARG A 17 -2.88 17.54 -5.07
CA ARG A 17 -3.41 18.84 -5.56
C ARG A 17 -4.94 18.94 -5.49
N ARG A 18 -5.67 17.83 -5.55
CA ARG A 18 -7.15 17.82 -5.40
C ARG A 18 -7.63 17.79 -3.94
N VAL A 19 -6.76 17.44 -3.00
CA VAL A 19 -7.09 17.32 -1.57
C VAL A 19 -6.73 18.63 -0.84
N HIS A 20 -5.61 19.26 -1.20
CA HIS A 20 -5.12 20.48 -0.54
C HIS A 20 -6.12 21.64 -0.48
N PRO A 21 -6.90 21.96 -1.53
CA PRO A 21 -7.91 23.02 -1.45
C PRO A 21 -8.98 22.78 -0.38
N GLY A 22 -9.30 21.51 -0.09
CA GLY A 22 -10.19 21.14 1.00
C GLY A 22 -9.58 21.42 2.37
N ALA A 23 -8.29 21.13 2.54
CA ALA A 23 -7.57 21.36 3.79
C ALA A 23 -7.49 22.86 4.15
N SER A 24 -7.14 23.72 3.19
CA SER A 24 -7.09 25.18 3.44
C SER A 24 -8.46 25.75 3.83
N ARG A 25 -9.56 25.20 3.26
CA ARG A 25 -10.92 25.60 3.62
C ARG A 25 -11.30 25.14 5.02
N GLU A 26 -11.00 23.90 5.37
CA GLU A 26 -11.30 23.34 6.68
C GLU A 26 -10.53 24.07 7.79
N LEU A 27 -9.25 24.38 7.53
CA LEU A 27 -8.34 25.00 8.51
C LEU A 27 -8.38 26.53 8.52
N ALA A 28 -9.31 27.16 7.79
CA ALA A 28 -9.40 28.62 7.72
C ALA A 28 -9.49 29.31 9.09
N PRO A 29 -10.24 28.79 10.09
CA PRO A 29 -10.27 29.38 11.44
C PRO A 29 -8.90 29.38 12.12
N GLU A 30 -8.17 28.27 12.06
CA GLU A 30 -6.84 28.11 12.65
C GLU A 30 -5.80 28.96 11.92
N LEU A 31 -5.87 29.02 10.60
CA LEU A 31 -5.00 29.85 9.78
C LEU A 31 -5.19 31.34 10.12
N ALA A 32 -6.43 31.80 10.30
CA ALA A 32 -6.72 33.17 10.71
C ALA A 32 -6.15 33.50 12.11
N LEU A 33 -6.23 32.57 13.08
CA LEU A 33 -5.60 32.73 14.40
C LEU A 33 -4.06 32.87 14.30
N LEU A 34 -3.47 32.32 13.25
CA LEU A 34 -2.04 32.37 12.97
C LEU A 34 -1.63 33.51 12.01
N GLY A 35 -2.59 34.32 11.54
CA GLY A 35 -2.38 35.38 10.57
C GLY A 35 -1.97 34.88 9.19
N LEU A 36 -2.54 33.74 8.77
CA LEU A 36 -2.28 33.10 7.49
C LEU A 36 -3.58 33.01 6.67
N ASP A 37 -3.47 33.17 5.35
CA ASP A 37 -4.60 33.03 4.42
C ASP A 37 -4.69 31.62 3.79
N GLU A 38 -3.58 30.88 3.80
CA GLU A 38 -3.47 29.53 3.27
C GLU A 38 -2.45 28.70 4.04
N LEU A 39 -2.48 27.38 3.82
CA LEU A 39 -1.42 26.51 4.29
C LEU A 39 -0.09 26.94 3.65
N PRO A 40 0.99 27.09 4.44
CA PRO A 40 2.30 27.39 3.91
C PRO A 40 2.73 26.39 2.82
N ALA A 41 3.64 26.82 1.95
CA ALA A 41 4.35 25.93 1.04
C ALA A 41 5.55 25.28 1.77
N PRO A 42 5.89 24.02 1.45
CA PRO A 42 7.06 23.36 2.03
C PRO A 42 8.35 23.97 1.52
N ASP A 43 9.38 24.04 2.38
CA ASP A 43 10.73 24.46 1.99
C ASP A 43 11.38 23.47 1.02
N LEU A 44 10.99 22.20 1.12
CA LEU A 44 11.39 21.13 0.21
C LEU A 44 10.24 20.14 0.04
N PHE A 45 9.98 19.75 -1.21
CA PHE A 45 9.11 18.64 -1.53
C PHE A 45 9.94 17.48 -2.08
N ILE A 46 9.93 16.35 -1.39
CA ILE A 46 10.56 15.09 -1.82
C ILE A 46 9.50 14.19 -2.43
N ASP A 47 9.78 13.67 -3.62
CA ASP A 47 8.86 12.80 -4.36
C ASP A 47 9.51 11.46 -4.69
N VAL A 48 8.81 10.38 -4.37
CA VAL A 48 9.23 8.99 -4.61
C VAL A 48 8.59 8.39 -5.87
N CYS A 49 7.68 9.12 -6.52
CA CYS A 49 7.00 8.68 -7.73
C CYS A 49 7.99 8.54 -8.89
N PRO A 50 8.05 7.37 -9.57
CA PRO A 50 8.89 7.21 -10.75
C PRO A 50 8.56 8.28 -11.82
N PRO A 51 9.56 8.92 -12.45
CA PRO A 51 9.32 10.05 -13.36
C PRO A 51 8.34 9.77 -14.50
N ARG A 52 8.23 8.52 -14.95
CA ARG A 52 7.29 8.10 -16.02
C ARG A 52 5.84 7.95 -15.56
N LEU A 53 5.60 7.77 -14.26
CA LEU A 53 4.27 7.67 -13.66
C LEU A 53 3.80 9.01 -13.07
N ARG A 54 4.72 9.95 -12.90
CA ARG A 54 4.46 11.27 -12.33
C ARG A 54 3.58 12.10 -13.26
N SER A 55 2.55 12.75 -12.69
CA SER A 55 1.72 13.70 -13.42
C SER A 55 2.57 14.82 -14.04
N ARG A 56 2.28 15.19 -15.28
CA ARG A 56 2.96 16.30 -15.97
C ARG A 56 2.70 17.65 -15.32
N GLU A 57 1.64 17.76 -14.53
CA GLU A 57 1.24 18.98 -13.86
C GLU A 57 1.65 19.01 -12.38
N ALA A 58 2.34 17.98 -11.88
CA ALA A 58 2.76 17.92 -10.48
C ALA A 58 3.80 19.02 -10.17
N ASP A 59 3.71 19.60 -8.97
CA ASP A 59 4.65 20.61 -8.48
C ASP A 59 6.11 20.12 -8.58
N PRO A 60 7.11 20.99 -8.73
CA PRO A 60 8.52 20.59 -8.67
C PRO A 60 8.85 19.86 -7.36
N ALA A 61 9.68 18.82 -7.44
CA ALA A 61 10.11 18.04 -6.28
C ALA A 61 11.53 17.50 -6.47
N GLU A 62 12.22 17.27 -5.35
CA GLU A 62 13.47 16.54 -5.29
C GLU A 62 13.19 15.03 -5.38
N PRO A 63 13.72 14.31 -6.38
CA PRO A 63 13.46 12.89 -6.52
C PRO A 63 14.18 12.08 -5.45
N MET A 64 13.48 11.12 -4.85
CA MET A 64 14.08 10.13 -3.95
C MET A 64 13.70 8.72 -4.38
N ARG A 65 14.64 7.78 -4.29
CA ARG A 65 14.36 6.37 -4.59
C ARG A 65 13.39 5.82 -3.54
N PHE A 66 12.25 5.30 -4.00
CA PHE A 66 11.38 4.50 -3.15
C PHE A 66 12.08 3.21 -2.68
N VAL A 67 12.04 2.95 -1.38
CA VAL A 67 12.52 1.73 -0.76
C VAL A 67 11.41 1.16 0.10
N LEU A 68 11.13 -0.12 -0.06
CA LEU A 68 10.11 -0.81 0.73
C LEU A 68 10.55 -0.89 2.20
N GLY A 69 9.68 -0.44 3.10
CA GLY A 69 9.87 -0.50 4.56
C GLY A 69 8.78 -1.34 5.23
N ASN A 70 8.63 -2.62 4.83
CA ASN A 70 7.62 -3.49 5.42
C ASN A 70 8.00 -3.90 6.86
N LEU A 71 7.00 -4.20 7.69
CA LEU A 71 7.25 -4.84 8.97
C LEU A 71 7.71 -6.29 8.75
N HIS A 72 8.89 -6.62 9.27
CA HIS A 72 9.48 -7.94 9.16
C HIS A 72 8.97 -8.91 10.23
N ARG A 73 9.13 -10.20 9.90
CA ARG A 73 8.98 -11.35 10.81
C ARG A 73 10.15 -12.31 10.57
N VAL A 74 10.27 -13.34 11.39
CA VAL A 74 11.18 -14.45 11.11
C VAL A 74 10.87 -15.00 9.73
N LEU A 75 11.87 -14.98 8.85
CA LEU A 75 11.75 -15.43 7.48
C LEU A 75 11.81 -16.95 7.42
N GLU A 76 10.95 -17.54 6.62
CA GLU A 76 10.95 -18.97 6.32
C GLU A 76 11.52 -19.20 4.92
N PRO A 77 12.19 -20.33 4.65
CA PRO A 77 12.85 -20.58 3.36
C PRO A 77 11.98 -20.35 2.13
N TRP A 78 10.69 -20.69 2.22
CA TRP A 78 9.74 -20.51 1.11
C TRP A 78 9.52 -19.04 0.73
N MET A 79 9.76 -18.08 1.64
CA MET A 79 9.54 -16.65 1.39
C MET A 79 10.54 -16.06 0.40
N TYR A 80 11.77 -16.55 0.40
CA TYR A 80 12.87 -16.06 -0.45
C TYR A 80 13.36 -17.10 -1.47
N THR A 81 12.73 -18.28 -1.50
CA THR A 81 13.03 -19.33 -2.48
C THR A 81 11.83 -19.54 -3.39
N ARG A 82 12.08 -19.48 -4.70
CA ARG A 82 11.07 -19.78 -5.72
C ARG A 82 10.88 -21.29 -5.85
N GLY A 83 9.63 -21.74 -5.93
CA GLY A 83 9.29 -23.13 -6.21
C GLY A 83 9.05 -23.42 -7.69
N GLU A 84 8.62 -24.64 -8.00
CA GLU A 84 8.33 -25.09 -9.38
C GLU A 84 7.03 -24.52 -9.95
N HIS A 85 6.09 -24.11 -9.08
CA HIS A 85 4.79 -23.56 -9.49
C HIS A 85 4.87 -22.06 -9.73
N ARG A 86 4.01 -21.54 -10.62
CA ARG A 86 3.75 -20.10 -10.70
C ARG A 86 3.26 -19.62 -9.33
N ARG A 87 3.79 -18.49 -8.87
CA ARG A 87 3.48 -17.95 -7.55
C ARG A 87 2.75 -16.62 -7.66
N ILE A 88 1.54 -16.55 -7.12
CA ILE A 88 0.70 -15.35 -7.15
C ILE A 88 0.53 -14.84 -5.73
N CYS A 89 0.94 -13.58 -5.48
CA CYS A 89 0.69 -12.92 -4.20
C CYS A 89 -0.54 -12.03 -4.31
N VAL A 90 -1.51 -12.25 -3.43
CA VAL A 90 -2.73 -11.45 -3.31
C VAL A 90 -2.68 -10.68 -1.99
N THR A 91 -2.95 -9.37 -2.02
CA THR A 91 -3.03 -8.55 -0.82
C THR A 91 -4.03 -7.41 -0.95
N ALA A 92 -4.72 -7.10 0.14
CA ALA A 92 -5.59 -5.92 0.24
C ALA A 92 -4.98 -4.83 1.15
N GLY A 93 -3.65 -4.87 1.36
CA GLY A 93 -2.93 -3.95 2.23
C GLY A 93 -2.92 -4.35 3.71
N SER A 94 -2.24 -3.57 4.54
CA SER A 94 -2.08 -3.84 5.98
C SER A 94 -3.25 -3.34 6.85
N GLN A 95 -4.11 -2.49 6.29
CA GLN A 95 -5.22 -1.83 7.00
C GLN A 95 -6.60 -2.46 6.68
N VAL A 96 -6.63 -3.56 5.91
CA VAL A 96 -7.87 -4.27 5.64
C VAL A 96 -8.45 -4.87 6.93
N THR A 97 -9.77 -4.77 7.07
CA THR A 97 -10.54 -5.37 8.17
C THR A 97 -11.72 -6.15 7.60
N ARG A 98 -12.28 -7.07 8.40
CA ARG A 98 -13.41 -7.90 7.96
C ARG A 98 -14.66 -7.07 7.67
N ALA A 99 -14.93 -6.07 8.51
CA ALA A 99 -16.13 -5.22 8.44
C ALA A 99 -15.91 -3.89 7.70
N GLY A 100 -14.76 -3.70 7.03
CA GLY A 100 -14.42 -2.44 6.37
C GLY A 100 -15.41 -2.09 5.24
N GLY A 101 -15.90 -0.85 5.24
CA GLY A 101 -16.91 -0.37 4.27
C GLY A 101 -16.49 -0.41 2.80
N HIS A 102 -15.18 -0.57 2.52
CA HIS A 102 -14.63 -0.66 1.18
C HIS A 102 -14.65 -2.07 0.58
N GLY A 103 -15.14 -3.08 1.31
CA GLY A 103 -15.29 -4.45 0.78
C GLY A 103 -13.97 -5.18 0.47
N LEU A 104 -12.84 -4.68 0.99
CA LEU A 104 -11.49 -5.19 0.71
C LEU A 104 -11.30 -6.66 1.12
N PHE A 105 -11.95 -7.12 2.18
CA PHE A 105 -11.94 -8.53 2.56
C PHE A 105 -12.68 -9.43 1.55
N ALA A 106 -13.81 -8.95 1.03
CA ALA A 106 -14.56 -9.66 -0.01
C ALA A 106 -13.78 -9.70 -1.32
N PHE A 107 -13.11 -8.60 -1.69
CA PHE A 107 -12.15 -8.58 -2.80
C PHE A 107 -11.08 -9.66 -2.63
N LEU A 108 -10.39 -9.65 -1.48
CA LEU A 108 -9.30 -10.58 -1.19
C LEU A 108 -9.72 -12.05 -1.35
N THR A 109 -10.81 -12.45 -0.68
CA THR A 109 -11.27 -13.85 -0.68
C THR A 109 -11.84 -14.28 -2.03
N ARG A 110 -12.57 -13.39 -2.72
CA ARG A 110 -13.08 -13.63 -4.07
C ARG A 110 -11.93 -13.83 -5.06
N THR A 111 -10.94 -12.95 -5.08
CA THR A 111 -9.78 -13.05 -5.95
C THR A 111 -9.04 -14.37 -5.74
N VAL A 112 -8.82 -14.78 -4.49
CA VAL A 112 -8.15 -16.06 -4.18
C VAL A 112 -8.92 -17.26 -4.76
N ARG A 113 -10.25 -17.27 -4.66
CA ARG A 113 -11.10 -18.33 -5.24
C ARG A 113 -11.09 -18.31 -6.77
N GLU A 114 -11.11 -17.14 -7.39
CA GLU A 114 -11.06 -17.00 -8.85
C GLU A 114 -9.73 -17.48 -9.44
N LEU A 115 -8.64 -17.47 -8.65
CA LEU A 115 -7.33 -17.99 -9.05
C LEU A 115 -7.18 -19.51 -8.88
N ALA A 116 -8.09 -20.17 -8.16
CA ALA A 116 -8.00 -21.60 -7.88
C ALA A 116 -7.83 -22.51 -9.12
N PRO A 117 -8.44 -22.23 -10.28
CA PRO A 117 -8.27 -23.04 -11.49
C PRO A 117 -6.86 -23.00 -12.13
N LEU A 118 -5.98 -22.09 -11.72
CA LEU A 118 -4.67 -21.87 -12.36
C LEU A 118 -3.56 -22.85 -11.90
N ASP A 119 -3.82 -23.72 -10.92
CA ASP A 119 -2.82 -24.61 -10.28
C ASP A 119 -1.52 -23.88 -9.86
N ALA A 120 -1.68 -22.64 -9.41
CA ALA A 120 -0.60 -21.78 -8.91
C ALA A 120 -0.45 -21.89 -7.38
N GLU A 121 0.76 -21.62 -6.86
CA GLU A 121 0.92 -21.33 -5.44
C GLU A 121 0.36 -19.94 -5.15
N VAL A 122 -0.66 -19.87 -4.30
CA VAL A 122 -1.30 -18.60 -3.93
C VAL A 122 -0.82 -18.19 -2.54
N LEU A 123 -0.15 -17.05 -2.48
CA LEU A 123 0.23 -16.37 -1.24
C LEU A 123 -0.81 -15.30 -0.94
N VAL A 124 -1.38 -15.32 0.26
CA VAL A 124 -2.28 -14.26 0.74
C VAL A 124 -1.59 -13.52 1.86
N ALA A 125 -1.08 -12.33 1.52
CA ALA A 125 -0.47 -11.41 2.47
C ALA A 125 -1.56 -10.55 3.12
N ALA A 126 -1.90 -10.88 4.37
CA ALA A 126 -3.00 -10.27 5.10
C ALA A 126 -2.63 -9.99 6.58
N PRO A 127 -3.32 -9.02 7.24
CA PRO A 127 -3.18 -8.78 8.67
C PRO A 127 -3.47 -10.02 9.51
N GLN A 128 -2.78 -10.14 10.66
CA GLN A 128 -2.90 -11.29 11.55
C GLN A 128 -4.35 -11.62 11.93
N ALA A 129 -5.17 -10.58 12.17
CA ALA A 129 -6.56 -10.71 12.57
C ALA A 129 -7.48 -11.35 11.50
N LEU A 130 -7.03 -11.45 10.25
CA LEU A 130 -7.82 -11.99 9.14
C LEU A 130 -7.35 -13.35 8.64
N ILE A 131 -6.27 -13.90 9.20
CA ILE A 131 -5.67 -15.13 8.67
C ILE A 131 -6.65 -16.30 8.74
N ASP A 132 -7.29 -16.52 9.89
CA ASP A 132 -8.19 -17.66 10.09
C ASP A 132 -9.47 -17.52 9.26
N ASP A 133 -9.95 -16.28 9.14
CA ASP A 133 -11.06 -15.91 8.27
C ASP A 133 -10.79 -16.22 6.80
N VAL A 134 -9.64 -15.79 6.27
CA VAL A 134 -9.24 -16.10 4.89
C VAL A 134 -9.10 -17.60 4.69
N ARG A 135 -8.48 -18.32 5.64
CA ARG A 135 -8.34 -19.78 5.57
C ARG A 135 -9.69 -20.48 5.51
N SER A 136 -10.66 -20.04 6.32
CA SER A 136 -12.01 -20.59 6.33
C SER A 136 -12.74 -20.38 4.99
N GLU A 137 -12.67 -19.15 4.47
CA GLU A 137 -13.32 -18.75 3.21
C GLU A 137 -12.67 -19.41 1.98
N CYS A 138 -11.37 -19.68 2.03
CA CYS A 138 -10.58 -20.20 0.90
C CYS A 138 -10.08 -21.63 1.14
N ARG A 139 -10.71 -22.41 2.02
CA ARG A 139 -10.27 -23.76 2.39
C ARG A 139 -10.18 -24.75 1.22
N ASP A 140 -10.95 -24.51 0.16
CA ASP A 140 -11.01 -25.37 -1.02
C ASP A 140 -9.91 -25.02 -2.06
N VAL A 141 -9.10 -23.99 -1.79
CA VAL A 141 -8.01 -23.56 -2.68
C VAL A 141 -6.74 -24.34 -2.37
N GLY A 142 -6.25 -25.10 -3.35
CA GLY A 142 -4.99 -25.82 -3.28
C GLY A 142 -3.77 -24.88 -3.22
N ARG A 143 -2.68 -25.34 -2.60
CA ARG A 143 -1.39 -24.61 -2.52
C ARG A 143 -1.51 -23.17 -1.99
N LEU A 144 -2.39 -22.99 -1.02
CA LEU A 144 -2.65 -21.70 -0.38
C LEU A 144 -1.74 -21.49 0.85
N ARG A 145 -1.06 -20.34 0.92
CA ARG A 145 -0.39 -19.87 2.14
C ARG A 145 -1.00 -18.55 2.56
N VAL A 146 -1.47 -18.47 3.79
CA VAL A 146 -2.08 -17.25 4.36
C VAL A 146 -1.28 -16.80 5.56
N GLY A 147 -0.88 -15.53 5.59
CA GLY A 147 -0.18 -14.94 6.73
C GLY A 147 0.24 -13.49 6.53
N TRP A 148 0.84 -12.91 7.58
CA TRP A 148 1.64 -11.70 7.41
C TRP A 148 2.93 -12.04 6.66
N MET A 149 3.23 -11.33 5.57
CA MET A 149 4.38 -11.57 4.71
C MET A 149 5.04 -10.24 4.34
N PRO A 150 6.35 -10.03 4.61
CA PRO A 150 7.06 -8.83 4.17
C PRO A 150 7.15 -8.82 2.64
N LEU A 151 6.48 -7.86 1.99
CA LEU A 151 6.36 -7.84 0.52
C LEU A 151 7.69 -7.60 -0.19
N ASP A 152 8.63 -6.91 0.44
CA ASP A 152 10.01 -6.76 -0.07
C ASP A 152 10.75 -8.10 -0.17
N VAL A 153 10.36 -9.11 0.62
CA VAL A 153 10.95 -10.46 0.58
C VAL A 153 10.17 -11.35 -0.39
N VAL A 154 8.84 -11.39 -0.30
CA VAL A 154 8.05 -12.36 -1.08
C VAL A 154 7.80 -11.90 -2.51
N ALA A 155 7.63 -10.60 -2.78
CA ALA A 155 7.27 -10.10 -4.10
C ALA A 155 8.31 -10.46 -5.18
N PRO A 156 9.64 -10.39 -4.93
CA PRO A 156 10.64 -10.84 -5.90
C PRO A 156 10.56 -12.33 -6.27
N THR A 157 9.90 -13.17 -5.45
CA THR A 157 9.69 -14.60 -5.75
C THR A 157 8.38 -14.88 -6.48
N CYS A 158 7.51 -13.89 -6.63
CA CYS A 158 6.19 -14.02 -7.24
C CYS A 158 6.24 -13.71 -8.74
N ASP A 159 5.37 -14.38 -9.49
CA ASP A 159 5.09 -14.09 -10.90
C ASP A 159 4.11 -12.93 -11.08
N LEU A 160 3.21 -12.75 -10.11
CA LEU A 160 2.15 -11.76 -10.15
C LEU A 160 1.83 -11.27 -8.74
N LEU A 161 1.64 -9.95 -8.61
CA LEU A 161 1.02 -9.32 -7.44
C LEU A 161 -0.37 -8.83 -7.83
N VAL A 162 -1.38 -9.24 -7.06
CA VAL A 162 -2.76 -8.75 -7.20
C VAL A 162 -3.11 -7.95 -5.95
N HIS A 163 -3.44 -6.68 -6.15
CA HIS A 163 -3.81 -5.76 -5.09
C HIS A 163 -4.95 -4.82 -5.51
N HIS A 164 -5.44 -4.03 -4.55
CA HIS A 164 -6.50 -3.03 -4.72
C HIS A 164 -6.00 -1.74 -5.37
#